data_AF-A0A1X7TN64-F1
#
_entry.id   AF-A0A1X7TN64-F1
#
_cell.length_a   1.000
_cell.length_b   1.000
_cell.length_c   1.000
_cell.angle_alpha   90.00
_cell.angle_beta   90.00
_cell.angle_gamma   90.00
#
_symmetry.space_group_name_H-M   'P 1'
#
loop_
_entity.id
_entity.type
_entity.pdbx_description
1 polymer ?
#
loop_
_entity_poly.entity_id
_entity_poly.type
_entity_poly.pdbx_seq_one_letter_code
_entity_poly.pdbx_strand_id
1 'polypeptide(L)'
;MENDNATNLSLFFTNENSDFTIADDINGPALAVVVGLEFLISLVINIGVLMATFAQPSSLKKPSTIFLSFLVGANLIMTLFFMPFTIISAAAGEWIFGSTYSQKTAVCTFV
;
A
#
# COMPACT_ATOMS: atom_id res chain seq x y z
N MET A 1 -29.02 0.15 21.77
CA MET A 1 -28.38 -1.13 22.12
C MET A 1 -27.05 -1.13 21.39
N GLU A 2 -26.00 -1.08 22.19
CA GLU A 2 -24.61 -0.90 21.82
C GLU A 2 -24.03 -2.16 21.19
N ASN A 3 -23.23 -1.98 20.14
CA ASN A 3 -22.09 -2.82 19.82
C ASN A 3 -21.05 -1.93 19.13
N ASP A 4 -20.31 -1.21 19.96
CA ASP A 4 -18.93 -0.84 19.69
C ASP A 4 -18.05 -2.10 19.77
N ASN A 5 -17.77 -2.75 18.65
CA ASN A 5 -16.51 -3.48 18.42
C ASN A 5 -16.46 -4.12 17.03
N ALA A 6 -16.01 -3.35 16.05
CA ALA A 6 -14.95 -3.78 15.15
C ALA A 6 -14.41 -2.55 14.42
N THR A 7 -13.46 -1.88 15.05
CA THR A 7 -12.48 -1.01 14.40
C THR A 7 -11.63 -1.84 13.42
N ASN A 8 -12.24 -2.32 12.35
CA ASN A 8 -11.51 -2.80 11.19
C ASN A 8 -11.32 -1.58 10.30
N LEU A 9 -10.09 -1.04 10.27
CA LEU A 9 -9.62 -0.11 9.24
C LEU A 9 -9.50 -0.83 7.89
N SER A 10 -10.54 -1.56 7.47
CA SER A 10 -10.62 -2.10 6.12
C SER A 10 -11.09 -0.98 5.22
N LEU A 11 -10.19 -0.48 4.37
CA LEU A 11 -10.47 0.56 3.38
C LEU A 11 -11.59 0.19 2.39
N PHE A 12 -11.94 -1.09 2.33
CA PHE A 12 -12.97 -1.63 1.49
C PHE A 12 -13.96 -2.49 2.29
N PHE A 13 -15.24 -2.43 1.91
CA PHE A 13 -16.33 -3.19 2.49
C PHE A 13 -17.07 -4.01 1.42
N THR A 14 -17.69 -5.11 1.85
CA THR A 14 -18.62 -5.89 1.04
C THR A 14 -20.01 -5.27 1.16
N ASN A 15 -20.59 -4.80 0.05
CA ASN A 15 -21.96 -4.27 0.02
C ASN A 15 -23.01 -5.42 -0.07
N GLU A 16 -24.30 -5.09 0.03
CA GLU A 16 -25.46 -5.99 -0.12
C GLU A 16 -25.43 -6.79 -1.43
N ASN A 17 -24.78 -6.27 -2.47
CA ASN A 17 -24.57 -6.94 -3.75
C ASN A 17 -23.33 -7.87 -3.80
N SER A 18 -22.64 -8.09 -2.67
CA SER A 18 -21.36 -8.81 -2.59
C SER A 18 -20.20 -8.17 -3.37
N ASP A 19 -20.34 -6.90 -3.73
CA ASP A 19 -19.29 -6.12 -4.37
C ASP A 19 -18.35 -5.49 -3.34
N PHE A 20 -17.07 -5.45 -3.69
CA PHE A 20 -16.00 -4.91 -2.85
C PHE A 20 -15.77 -3.44 -3.23
N THR A 21 -16.37 -2.53 -2.46
CA THR A 21 -16.37 -1.08 -2.69
C THR A 21 -15.57 -0.37 -1.61
N ILE A 22 -15.08 0.84 -1.93
CA ILE A 22 -14.54 1.75 -0.91
C ILE A 22 -15.69 2.16 0.03
N ALA A 23 -15.35 2.38 1.29
CA ALA A 23 -16.28 2.89 2.30
C ALA A 23 -17.01 4.16 1.83
N ASP A 24 -18.34 4.22 2.00
CA ASP A 24 -19.18 5.34 1.53
C ASP A 24 -18.81 6.69 2.18
N ASP A 25 -18.15 6.67 3.33
CA ASP A 25 -17.64 7.86 4.03
C ASP A 25 -16.27 8.34 3.51
N ILE A 26 -15.59 7.56 2.66
CA ILE A 26 -14.27 7.87 2.12
C ILE A 26 -14.35 8.26 0.64
N ASN A 27 -13.94 9.49 0.34
CA ASN A 27 -13.81 9.96 -1.04
C ASN A 27 -12.63 9.28 -1.74
N GLY A 28 -12.90 8.21 -2.50
CA GLY A 28 -11.90 7.42 -3.24
C GLY A 28 -10.89 8.26 -4.04
N PRO A 29 -11.32 9.24 -4.84
CA PRO A 29 -10.43 10.19 -5.51
C PRO A 29 -9.51 10.98 -4.57
N ALA A 30 -10.00 11.44 -3.42
CA ALA A 30 -9.15 12.17 -2.46
C ALA A 30 -8.12 11.23 -1.81
N LEU A 31 -8.52 10.00 -1.49
CA LEU A 31 -7.61 8.97 -1.00
C LEU A 31 -6.52 8.66 -2.04
N ALA A 32 -6.88 8.49 -3.31
CA ALA A 32 -5.93 8.23 -4.39
C ALA A 32 -4.89 9.35 -4.52
N VAL A 33 -5.30 10.61 -4.33
CA VAL A 33 -4.38 11.77 -4.32
C VAL A 33 -3.43 11.72 -3.14
N VAL A 34 -3.92 11.45 -1.93
CA VAL A 34 -3.08 11.38 -0.72
C VAL A 34 -2.07 10.23 -0.81
N VAL A 35 -2.53 9.04 -1.20
CA VAL A 35 -1.66 7.86 -1.38
C VAL A 35 -0.68 8.07 -2.53
N GLY A 36 -1.10 8.74 -3.60
CA GLY A 36 -0.21 9.12 -4.71
C GLY A 36 0.89 10.10 -4.31
N LEU A 37 0.58 11.05 -3.43
CA LEU A 37 1.59 11.97 -2.88
C LEU A 37 2.59 11.24 -1.98
N GLU A 38 2.10 10.36 -1.10
CA GLU A 38 2.94 9.52 -0.24
C GLU A 38 3.86 8.62 -1.08
N PHE A 39 3.34 8.03 -2.16
CA PHE A 39 4.12 7.25 -3.11
C PHE A 39 5.30 8.05 -3.68
N LEU A 40 5.07 9.29 -4.14
CA LEU A 40 6.11 10.14 -4.70
C LEU A 40 7.17 10.52 -3.66
N ILE A 41 6.74 10.92 -2.47
CA ILE A 41 7.65 11.31 -1.38
C ILE A 41 8.50 10.11 -0.94
N SER A 42 7.86 8.97 -0.70
CA SER A 42 8.53 7.71 -0.34
C SER A 42 9.55 7.31 -1.41
N LEU A 43 9.21 7.40 -2.70
CA LEU A 43 10.12 7.07 -3.78
C LEU A 43 11.38 7.94 -3.75
N VAL A 44 11.22 9.26 -3.65
CA VAL A 44 12.35 10.21 -3.65
C VAL A 44 13.26 9.99 -2.44
N ILE A 45 12.68 9.85 -1.25
CA ILE A 45 13.44 9.65 -0.01
C ILE A 45 14.21 8.33 -0.05
N ASN A 46 13.53 7.21 -0.36
CA ASN A 46 14.15 5.89 -0.35
C ASN A 46 15.23 5.76 -1.43
N ILE A 47 15.01 6.30 -2.64
CA ILE A 47 16.05 6.36 -3.69
C ILE A 47 17.23 7.22 -3.22
N GLY A 48 16.96 8.40 -2.63
CA GLY A 48 18.01 9.28 -2.13
C GLY A 48 18.91 8.63 -1.08
N VAL A 49 18.30 7.95 -0.09
CA VAL A 49 19.04 7.22 0.96
C VAL A 49 19.85 6.08 0.37
N LEU A 50 19.29 5.35 -0.59
CA LEU A 50 19.98 4.25 -1.26
C LEU A 50 21.17 4.76 -2.08
N MET A 51 21.00 5.84 -2.85
CA MET A 51 22.09 6.48 -3.59
C MET A 51 23.20 6.99 -2.67
N ALA A 52 22.84 7.65 -1.55
CA ALA A 52 23.82 8.13 -0.58
C ALA A 52 24.62 6.96 0.04
N THR A 53 23.93 5.84 0.29
CA THR A 53 24.55 4.63 0.85
C THR A 53 25.50 3.97 -0.16
N PHE A 54 25.11 3.91 -1.45
CA PHE A 54 25.99 3.40 -2.52
C PHE A 54 27.15 4.35 -2.83
N ALA A 55 26.96 5.67 -2.70
CA ALA A 55 28.02 6.66 -2.88
C ALA A 55 29.13 6.54 -1.82
N GLN A 56 28.83 5.94 -0.66
CA GLN A 56 29.79 5.65 0.40
C GLN A 56 29.96 4.12 0.58
N PRO A 57 30.70 3.44 -0.31
CA PRO A 57 30.90 1.98 -0.23
C PRO A 57 31.64 1.54 1.04
N SER A 58 32.30 2.46 1.75
CA SER A 58 32.85 2.22 3.09
C SER A 58 31.77 2.07 4.17
N SER A 59 30.61 2.70 3.99
CA SER A 59 29.46 2.57 4.89
C SER A 59 28.82 1.19 4.81
N LEU A 60 28.83 0.56 3.63
CA LEU A 60 28.34 -0.81 3.43
C LEU A 60 29.12 -1.89 4.19
N LYS A 61 30.27 -1.54 4.79
CA LYS A 61 31.03 -2.45 5.66
C LYS A 61 30.51 -2.48 7.09
N LYS A 62 29.65 -1.52 7.46
CA LYS A 62 29.03 -1.47 8.78
C LYS A 62 27.75 -2.31 8.75
N PRO A 63 27.57 -3.26 9.69
CA PRO A 63 26.38 -4.10 9.72
C PRO A 63 25.08 -3.30 9.88
N SER A 64 25.12 -2.14 10.55
CA SER A 64 23.97 -1.23 10.67
C SER A 64 23.54 -0.63 9.34
N THR A 65 24.48 -0.25 8.47
CA THR A 65 24.18 0.31 7.15
C THR A 65 23.64 -0.76 6.19
N ILE A 66 24.11 -2.00 6.28
CA ILE A 66 23.56 -3.11 5.50
C ILE A 66 22.09 -3.32 5.85
N PHE A 67 21.77 -3.41 7.15
CA PHE A 67 20.38 -3.54 7.60
C PHE A 67 19.51 -2.38 7.11
N LEU A 68 19.99 -1.13 7.23
CA LEU A 68 19.28 0.04 6.72
C LEU A 68 19.07 -0.01 5.21
N SER A 69 20.05 -0.48 4.44
CA SER A 69 19.92 -0.62 2.98
C SER A 69 18.86 -1.65 2.61
N PHE A 70 18.81 -2.77 3.31
CA PHE A 70 17.76 -3.78 3.12
C PHE A 70 16.38 -3.26 3.50
N LEU A 71 16.27 -2.52 4.62
CA LEU A 71 15.03 -1.88 5.04
C LEU A 71 14.54 -0.87 3.99
N VAL A 72 15.41 0.02 3.52
CA VAL A 72 15.10 1.01 2.47
C VAL A 72 14.75 0.33 1.16
N GLY A 73 15.48 -0.73 0.79
CA GLY A 73 15.18 -1.55 -0.39
C GLY A 73 13.81 -2.22 -0.30
N ALA A 74 13.46 -2.79 0.86
CA ALA A 74 12.14 -3.39 1.09
C ALA A 74 11.02 -2.33 1.03
N ASN A 75 11.23 -1.14 1.59
CA ASN A 75 10.29 -0.02 1.49
C ASN A 75 10.11 0.45 0.04
N LEU A 76 11.19 0.48 -0.75
CA LEU A 76 11.14 0.82 -2.16
C LEU A 76 10.32 -0.22 -2.96
N ILE A 77 10.55 -1.51 -2.71
CA ILE A 77 9.77 -2.60 -3.33
C ILE A 77 8.30 -2.49 -2.93
N MET A 78 8.00 -2.30 -1.65
CA MET A 78 6.62 -2.12 -1.20
C MET A 78 5.95 -0.91 -1.87
N THR A 79 6.64 0.22 -1.93
CA THR A 79 6.14 1.44 -2.56
C THR A 79 5.91 1.23 -4.06
N LEU A 80 6.81 0.54 -4.77
CA LEU A 80 6.68 0.30 -6.21
C LEU A 80 5.63 -0.74 -6.59
N PHE A 81 5.49 -1.81 -5.81
CA PHE A 81 4.59 -2.90 -6.15
C PHE A 81 3.23 -2.78 -5.49
N PHE A 82 3.12 -2.39 -4.22
CA PHE A 82 1.85 -2.44 -3.50
C PHE A 82 1.06 -1.13 -3.59
N MET A 83 1.70 0.03 -3.50
CA MET A 83 0.96 1.31 -3.54
C MET A 83 0.22 1.56 -4.85
N PRO A 84 0.75 1.24 -6.06
CA PRO A 84 0.01 1.46 -7.29
C PRO A 84 -1.31 0.67 -7.36
N PHE A 85 -1.34 -0.55 -6.83
CA PHE A 85 -2.59 -1.32 -6.73
C PHE A 85 -3.61 -0.63 -5.83
N THR A 86 -3.17 -0.05 -4.72
CA THR A 86 -4.03 0.74 -3.82
C THR A 86 -4.54 1.99 -4.52
N ILE A 87 -3.69 2.71 -5.27
CA ILE A 87 -4.08 3.94 -5.99
C ILE A 87 -5.11 3.62 -7.09
N ILE A 88 -4.87 2.57 -7.87
CA ILE A 88 -5.79 2.19 -8.95
C ILE A 88 -7.13 1.72 -8.36
N SER A 89 -7.12 0.93 -7.29
CA SER A 89 -8.36 0.49 -6.62
C SER A 89 -9.10 1.68 -6.01
N ALA A 90 -8.36 2.62 -5.41
CA ALA A 90 -8.91 3.84 -4.83
C ALA A 90 -9.57 4.74 -5.89
N ALA A 91 -8.95 4.86 -7.06
CA ALA A 91 -9.47 5.63 -8.18
C ALA A 91 -10.66 4.95 -8.88
N ALA A 92 -10.65 3.61 -8.96
CA ALA A 92 -11.74 2.82 -9.52
C ALA A 92 -12.96 2.75 -8.60
N GLY A 93 -12.79 3.00 -7.29
CA GLY A 93 -13.85 2.81 -6.30
C GLY A 93 -14.11 1.34 -5.96
N GLU A 94 -13.39 0.42 -6.61
CA GLU A 94 -13.57 -1.02 -6.50
C GLU A 94 -12.24 -1.76 -6.54
N TRP A 95 -12.23 -2.99 -6.04
CA TRP A 95 -11.07 -3.87 -6.11
C TRP A 95 -10.83 -4.42 -7.52
N ILE A 96 -9.57 -4.33 -7.98
CA ILE A 96 -9.17 -4.60 -9.37
C ILE A 96 -9.00 -6.10 -9.65
N PHE A 97 -8.72 -6.93 -8.65
CA PHE A 97 -8.44 -8.36 -8.85
C PHE A 97 -9.67 -9.24 -8.64
N GLY A 98 -10.16 -9.82 -9.73
CA GLY A 98 -11.34 -10.69 -9.73
C GLY A 98 -12.63 -9.92 -10.00
N SER A 99 -13.50 -10.47 -10.85
CA SER A 99 -14.80 -9.85 -11.17
C SER A 99 -15.92 -10.33 -10.26
N THR A 100 -15.72 -11.46 -9.59
CA THR A 100 -16.71 -12.07 -8.68
C THR A 100 -16.22 -12.04 -7.24
N TYR A 101 -17.15 -11.97 -6.28
CA TYR A 101 -16.85 -12.01 -4.84
C TYR A 101 -15.89 -13.14 -4.45
N SER A 102 -16.10 -14.35 -4.99
CA SER A 102 -15.24 -15.51 -4.75
C SER A 102 -13.80 -15.31 -5.25
N GLN A 103 -13.64 -14.69 -6.42
CA GLN A 103 -12.31 -14.36 -6.95
C GLN A 103 -11.64 -13.23 -6.16
N LYS A 104 -12.39 -12.19 -5.78
CA LYS A 104 -11.89 -11.07 -4.97
C LYS A 104 -11.43 -11.55 -3.59
N THR A 105 -12.22 -12.40 -2.94
CA THR A 105 -11.87 -12.99 -1.64
C THR A 105 -10.73 -13.98 -1.74
N ALA A 106 -10.65 -14.80 -2.79
CA ALA A 106 -9.50 -15.66 -3.05
C ALA A 106 -8.20 -14.85 -3.05
N VAL A 107 -8.19 -13.66 -3.67
CA VAL A 107 -7.04 -12.73 -3.67
C VAL A 107 -6.57 -12.33 -2.28
N CYS A 108 -7.49 -12.24 -1.33
CA CYS A 108 -7.19 -11.94 0.06
C CYS A 108 -6.81 -13.18 0.89
N THR A 109 -7.24 -14.39 0.50
CA THR A 109 -6.93 -15.65 1.20
C THR A 109 -5.63 -16.31 0.74
N PHE A 110 -4.98 -15.79 -0.31
CA PHE A 110 -3.64 -16.22 -0.67
C PHE A 110 -2.63 -15.68 0.37
N VAL A 111 -2.43 -16.45 1.44
CA VAL A 111 -1.31 -16.30 2.38
C VAL A 111 -0.24 -17.31 2.01
#